data_AF-A0A950CQE9-F1
#
_entry.id   AF-A0A950CQE9-F1
#
_cell.length_a   1.000
_cell.length_b   1.000
_cell.length_c   1.000
_cell.angle_alpha   90.00
_cell.angle_beta   90.00
_cell.angle_gamma   90.00
#
_symmetry.space_group_name_H-M   'P 1'
#
loop_
_entity.id
_entity.type
_entity.pdbx_description
1 polymer ?
#
loop_
_entity_poly.entity_id
_entity_poly.type
_entity_poly.pdbx_seq_one_letter_code
_entity_poly.pdbx_strand_id
1 'polypeptide(L)' 'MQAELFDTQGIGTGRAFDSLMAGARGLGLRVALTETGYDVDEAEDLARLARELRFFPHRAPRTAAWLARQSELRGW' A
#
# COMPACT_ATOMS: atom_id res chain seq x y z
N MET A 1 16.08 11.30 -25.14
CA MET A 1 15.91 10.13 -24.27
C MET A 1 14.42 9.85 -24.22
N GLN A 2 13.95 8.69 -24.68
CA GLN A 2 12.52 8.35 -24.58
C GLN A 2 12.18 8.17 -23.09
N ALA A 3 11.11 8.82 -22.63
CA ALA A 3 10.59 8.57 -21.30
C ALA A 3 9.91 7.20 -21.31
N GLU A 4 10.43 6.25 -20.52
CA GLU A 4 9.76 4.97 -20.30
C GLU A 4 8.94 5.05 -19.01
N LEU A 5 7.70 4.55 -19.05
CA LEU A 5 6.80 4.65 -17.90
C LEU A 5 7.26 3.76 -16.74
N PHE A 6 7.74 2.55 -17.05
CA PHE A 6 8.21 1.57 -16.07
C PHE A 6 9.72 1.37 -16.20
N ASP A 7 10.48 2.45 -16.01
CA ASP A 7 11.92 2.34 -15.88
C ASP A 7 12.26 1.57 -14.59
N THR A 8 13.08 0.53 -14.74
CA THR A 8 13.59 -0.25 -13.61
C THR A 8 14.54 0.54 -12.71
N GLN A 9 15.09 1.67 -13.21
CA GLN A 9 15.92 2.57 -12.43
C GLN A 9 15.08 3.23 -11.32
N GLY A 10 15.39 2.90 -10.07
CA GLY A 10 14.71 3.43 -8.89
C GLY A 10 13.68 2.49 -8.26
N ILE A 11 13.39 1.33 -8.86
CA ILE A 11 12.65 0.26 -8.17
C ILE A 11 13.43 -0.20 -6.94
N GLY A 12 12.72 -0.45 -5.83
CA GLY A 12 13.33 -0.81 -4.54
C GLY A 12 14.01 0.36 -3.82
N THR A 13 13.87 1.58 -4.34
CA THR A 13 14.30 2.81 -3.67
C THR A 13 13.09 3.61 -3.19
N GLY A 14 13.30 4.54 -2.26
CA GLY A 14 12.28 5.51 -1.84
C GLY A 14 11.87 6.53 -2.93
N ARG A 15 12.32 6.37 -4.18
CA ARG A 15 12.04 7.28 -5.31
C ARG A 15 11.23 6.65 -6.43
N ALA A 16 10.78 5.40 -6.29
CA ALA A 16 10.03 4.70 -7.34
C ALA A 16 8.78 5.47 -7.80
N PHE A 17 8.03 6.06 -6.86
CA PHE A 17 6.86 6.88 -7.16
C PHE A 17 7.23 8.15 -7.97
N ASP A 18 8.28 8.85 -7.56
CA ASP A 18 8.73 10.08 -8.25
C ASP A 18 9.21 9.78 -9.68
N SER A 19 9.96 8.68 -9.85
CA SER A 19 10.41 8.21 -11.17
C SER A 19 9.22 7.88 -12.08
N LEU A 20 8.22 7.14 -11.59
CA LEU A 20 7.01 6.81 -12.33
C LEU A 20 6.22 8.07 -12.74
N MET A 21 6.09 9.03 -11.83
CA MET A 21 5.40 10.29 -12.09
C MET A 21 6.13 11.15 -13.12
N ALA A 22 7.46 11.18 -13.09
CA ALA A 22 8.27 11.87 -14.11
C ALA A 22 8.10 11.21 -15.49
N GLY A 23 8.11 9.88 -15.56
CA GLY A 23 7.87 9.12 -16.79
C GLY A 23 6.48 9.39 -17.38
N ALA A 24 5.43 9.34 -16.55
CA ALA A 24 4.06 9.62 -16.98
C ALA A 24 3.90 11.04 -17.55
N ARG A 25 4.52 12.04 -16.90
CA ARG A 25 4.54 13.43 -17.39
C ARG A 25 5.30 13.56 -18.71
N GLY A 26 6.47 12.93 -18.83
CA GLY A 26 7.27 12.93 -20.06
C GLY A 26 6.53 12.34 -21.26
N LEU A 27 5.59 11.42 -21.02
CA LEU A 27 4.73 10.80 -22.02
C LEU A 27 3.42 11.55 -22.28
N GLY A 28 3.14 12.65 -21.57
CA GLY A 28 1.88 13.39 -21.71
C GLY A 28 0.63 12.64 -21.21
N LEU A 29 0.81 11.69 -20.28
CA LEU A 29 -0.30 10.92 -19.74
C LEU A 29 -1.11 11.74 -18.73
N ARG A 30 -2.42 11.50 -18.69
CA ARG A 30 -3.28 11.98 -17.60
C ARG A 30 -3.11 11.05 -16.40
N VAL A 31 -2.82 11.62 -15.24
CA VAL A 31 -2.62 10.88 -14.00
C VAL A 31 -3.69 11.30 -12.98
N ALA A 32 -4.27 10.31 -12.30
CA ALA A 32 -5.13 10.53 -11.14
C ALA A 32 -4.55 9.71 -9.97
N LEU A 33 -4.39 10.35 -8.81
CA LEU A 33 -3.96 9.70 -7.58
C LEU A 33 -5.19 9.23 -6.80
N THR A 34 -5.11 8.03 -6.24
CA THR A 34 -6.11 7.51 -5.30
C THR A 34 -5.78 7.97 -3.88
N GLU A 35 -6.61 7.56 -2.91
CA GLU A 35 -6.30 7.75 -1.50
C GLU A 35 -4.95 7.14 -1.13
N THR A 36 -4.25 7.79 -0.20
CA THR A 36 -2.98 7.30 0.34
C THR A 36 -3.20 6.02 1.14
N GLY A 37 -2.39 5.00 0.87
CA GLY A 37 -2.36 3.75 1.63
C GLY A 37 -1.03 3.53 2.33
N TYR A 38 -0.91 2.39 3.00
CA TYR A 38 0.33 1.85 3.53
C TYR A 38 0.40 0.36 3.21
N ASP A 39 1.60 -0.14 2.97
CA ASP A 39 1.86 -1.57 2.86
C ASP A 39 2.00 -2.19 4.25
N VAL A 40 1.77 -3.50 4.34
CA VAL A 40 1.89 -4.24 5.60
C VAL A 40 3.08 -5.17 5.48
N ASP A 41 4.25 -4.65 5.85
CA ASP A 41 5.52 -5.34 5.69
C ASP A 41 6.11 -5.75 7.05
N GLU A 42 5.93 -4.91 8.09
CA GLU A 42 6.45 -5.15 9.43
C GLU A 42 5.36 -5.53 10.44
N ALA A 43 5.77 -6.06 11.59
CA ALA A 43 4.85 -6.50 12.65
C ALA A 43 3.96 -5.34 13.16
N GLU A 44 4.52 -4.14 13.25
CA GLU A 44 3.82 -2.93 13.67
C GLU A 44 2.73 -2.52 12.67
N ASP A 45 2.95 -2.75 11.37
CA ASP A 45 1.95 -2.46 10.33
C ASP A 45 0.77 -3.42 10.45
N LEU A 46 1.03 -4.69 10.75
CA LEU A 46 -0.03 -5.67 11.00
C LEU A 46 -0.82 -5.32 12.26
N ALA A 47 -0.15 -4.87 13.32
CA ALA A 47 -0.82 -4.39 14.53
C ALA A 47 -1.67 -3.15 14.26
N ARG A 48 -1.18 -2.23 13.41
CA ARG A 48 -1.94 -1.07 12.95
C ARG A 48 -3.17 -1.50 12.17
N LEU A 49 -3.01 -2.38 11.18
CA LEU A 49 -4.12 -2.90 10.37
C LEU A 49 -5.18 -3.57 11.25
N ALA A 50 -4.76 -4.36 12.24
CA ALA A 50 -5.68 -5.00 13.18
C ALA A 50 -6.51 -3.99 13.98
N ARG A 51 -5.90 -2.90 14.47
CA ARG A 51 -6.65 -1.83 15.15
C ARG A 51 -7.64 -1.15 14.20
N GLU A 52 -7.23 -0.84 12.98
CA GLU A 52 -8.10 -0.18 12.00
C GLU A 52 -9.30 -1.05 11.62
N LEU A 53 -9.08 -2.34 11.37
CA LEU A 53 -10.15 -3.27 10.98
C LEU A 53 -11.10 -3.64 12.11
N ARG A 54 -10.75 -3.40 13.38
CA ARG A 54 -11.70 -3.47 14.50
C ARG A 54 -12.82 -2.43 14.36
N PHE A 55 -12.51 -1.23 13.85
CA PHE A 55 -13.50 -0.16 13.65
C PHE A 55 -14.12 -0.17 12.25
N PHE A 56 -13.34 -0.58 11.25
CA PHE A 56 -13.76 -0.55 9.84
C PHE A 56 -13.62 -1.92 9.17
N PRO A 57 -14.31 -2.97 9.67
CA PRO A 57 -14.13 -4.34 9.18
C PRO A 57 -14.52 -4.49 7.70
N HIS A 58 -15.41 -3.63 7.20
CA HIS A 58 -15.86 -3.64 5.81
C HIS A 58 -14.76 -3.33 4.79
N ARG A 59 -13.64 -2.71 5.21
CA ARG A 59 -12.51 -2.39 4.32
C ARG A 59 -11.74 -3.64 3.88
N ALA A 60 -11.69 -4.67 4.72
CA ALA A 60 -11.10 -5.97 4.39
C ALA A 60 -11.79 -7.09 5.18
N PRO A 61 -13.02 -7.50 4.81
CA PRO A 61 -13.90 -8.32 5.66
C PRO A 61 -13.30 -9.66 6.08
N ARG A 62 -12.62 -10.33 5.15
CA ARG A 62 -11.97 -11.63 5.41
C ARG A 62 -10.77 -11.48 6.35
N THR A 63 -9.96 -10.43 6.14
CA THR A 63 -8.80 -10.12 6.99
C THR A 63 -9.24 -9.72 8.39
N ALA A 64 -10.29 -8.91 8.51
CA ALA A 64 -10.86 -8.53 9.80
C ALA A 64 -11.36 -9.75 10.60
N ALA A 65 -12.11 -10.65 9.96
CA ALA A 65 -12.58 -11.89 10.59
C ALA A 65 -11.41 -12.79 11.00
N TRP A 66 -10.38 -12.91 10.16
CA TRP A 66 -9.18 -13.68 10.49
C TRP A 66 -8.44 -13.09 11.69
N LEU A 67 -8.23 -11.77 11.74
CA LEU A 67 -7.55 -11.08 12.83
C LEU A 67 -8.31 -11.19 14.15
N ALA A 68 -9.65 -11.04 14.13
CA ALA A 68 -10.48 -11.23 15.32
C ALA A 68 -10.29 -12.63 15.92
N ARG A 69 -10.31 -13.67 15.08
CA ARG A 69 -10.04 -15.05 15.50
C ARG A 69 -8.61 -15.23 16.04
N GLN A 70 -7.61 -14.57 15.45
CA GLN A 70 -6.23 -14.66 15.94
C GLN A 70 -6.06 -13.99 17.32
N SER A 71 -6.71 -12.84 17.56
CA SER A 71 -6.71 -12.19 18.88
C SER A 71 -7.31 -13.09 19.96
N GLU A 72 -8.40 -13.79 19.67
CA GLU A 72 -9.02 -14.75 20.60
C GLU A 72 -8.09 -15.92 20.96
N LEU A 73 -7.33 -16.42 19.97
CA LEU A 73 -6.42 -17.55 20.16
C LEU A 73 -5.09 -17.15 20.83
N ARG A 74 -4.65 -15.90 20.69
CA ARG A 74 -3.29 -15.45 21.08
C ARG A 74 -3.26 -14.42 22.19
N GLY A 75 -4.40 -13.86 22.61
CA GLY A 75 -4.50 -13.01 23.80
C GLY A 75 -3.81 -11.64 23.69
N TRP A 76 -4.04 -10.90 22.60
CA TRP A 76 -3.62 -9.50 22.40
C TRP A 76 -4.65 -8.70 21.59
#